data_AF-A0A966C9B1-F1
#
_entry.id   AF-A0A966C9B1-F1
#
_cell.length_a   1.000
_cell.length_b   1.000
_cell.length_c   1.000
_cell.angle_alpha   90.00
_cell.angle_beta   90.00
_cell.angle_gamma   90.00
#
_symmetry.space_group_name_H-M   'P 1'
#
loop_
_entity.id
_entity.type
_entity.pdbx_description
1 polymer ?
#
loop_
_entity_poly.entity_id
_entity_poly.type
_entity_poly.pdbx_seq_one_letter_code
_entity_poly.pdbx_strand_id
1 'polypeptide(L)'
;YEELSLLSKLGLPVNPYPQKCQTIEAVIQFYNTWREKHHALPYGIDGVVVKVDNISIQQAVGYTAKAPRFGIAFKFPAEQITTVVEDIGLQVGRTGVVTPVAHLRPVLLAGSIIARATLHNEDQIKRLDVRIGDTVILQKAGDVIPEIVSVLLPLRPKKTKPYQFPKFVAGCGGDGSIERIPGEAVYRCVVLESDHLRRQKLYYFVSKHAFNIDGIGPKIIDALLDAEIITHHFDLFTCTKEDFLSL
;
A
#
# COMPACT_ATOMS: atom_id res chain seq x y z
N TYR A 1 -27.64 10.99 17.51
CA TYR A 1 -27.13 12.39 17.39
C TYR A 1 -27.04 13.03 18.77
N GLU A 2 -28.02 12.75 19.62
CA GLU A 2 -28.13 13.17 21.02
C GLU A 2 -26.90 12.77 21.84
N GLU A 3 -26.33 11.59 21.60
CA GLU A 3 -25.09 11.13 22.26
C GLU A 3 -23.91 12.09 22.02
N LEU A 4 -23.69 12.56 20.78
CA LEU A 4 -22.63 13.52 20.47
C LEU A 4 -22.87 14.86 21.18
N SER A 5 -24.14 15.28 21.29
CA SER A 5 -24.52 16.50 22.01
C SER A 5 -24.27 16.35 23.51
N LEU A 6 -24.55 15.17 24.09
CA LEU A 6 -24.26 14.87 25.49
C LEU A 6 -22.75 14.88 25.76
N LEU A 7 -21.95 14.22 24.93
CA LEU A 7 -20.49 14.19 25.06
C LEU A 7 -19.91 15.61 25.07
N SER A 8 -20.38 16.48 24.17
CA SER A 8 -19.99 17.89 24.13
C SER A 8 -20.36 18.63 25.42
N LYS A 9 -21.57 18.45 25.95
CA LYS A 9 -22.00 19.02 27.25
C LYS A 9 -21.17 18.53 28.43
N LEU A 10 -20.63 17.32 28.35
CA LEU A 10 -19.73 16.74 29.36
C LEU A 10 -18.28 17.24 29.22
N GLY A 11 -17.99 18.13 28.28
CA GLY A 11 -16.66 18.70 28.08
C GLY A 11 -15.71 17.82 27.25
N LEU A 12 -16.21 16.75 26.63
CA LEU A 12 -15.40 15.93 25.73
C LEU A 12 -15.26 16.61 24.37
N PRO A 13 -14.10 16.47 23.69
CA PRO A 13 -13.91 17.02 22.36
C PRO A 13 -14.81 16.29 21.35
N VAL A 14 -15.71 17.04 20.71
CA VAL A 14 -16.62 16.54 19.68
C VAL A 14 -16.44 17.38 18.41
N ASN A 15 -16.48 16.73 17.25
CA ASN A 15 -16.44 17.41 15.97
C ASN A 15 -17.64 18.38 15.86
N PRO A 16 -17.46 19.65 15.45
CA PRO A 16 -18.53 20.64 15.42
C PRO A 16 -19.48 20.52 14.21
N TYR A 17 -19.19 19.61 13.27
CA TYR A 17 -19.89 19.52 11.99
C TYR A 17 -20.88 18.34 11.78
N PRO A 18 -21.31 17.53 12.78
CA PRO A 18 -22.29 16.49 12.53
C PRO A 18 -23.63 17.11 12.14
N GLN A 19 -24.32 16.48 11.19
CA GLN A 19 -25.65 16.90 10.73
C GLN A 19 -26.62 15.73 10.73
N LYS A 20 -27.81 15.92 11.32
CA LYS A 20 -28.90 14.95 11.23
C LYS A 20 -29.57 15.11 9.86
N CYS A 21 -29.58 14.03 9.07
CA CYS A 21 -30.18 13.98 7.74
C CYS A 21 -31.42 13.09 7.78
N GLN A 22 -32.55 13.57 7.28
CA GLN A 22 -33.82 12.82 7.27
C GLN A 22 -34.00 11.98 6.00
N THR A 23 -33.26 12.29 4.93
CA THR A 23 -33.34 11.61 3.64
C THR A 23 -31.95 11.31 3.08
N ILE A 24 -31.88 10.43 2.09
CA ILE A 24 -30.63 10.10 1.39
C ILE A 24 -30.10 11.33 0.63
N GLU A 25 -30.97 12.14 0.07
CA GLU A 25 -30.61 13.37 -0.65
C GLU A 25 -29.91 14.36 0.30
N ALA A 26 -30.39 14.49 1.53
CA ALA A 26 -29.74 15.30 2.55
C ALA A 26 -28.34 14.77 2.91
N VAL A 27 -28.16 13.45 2.97
CA VAL A 27 -26.84 12.83 3.16
C VAL A 27 -25.91 13.13 1.98
N ILE A 28 -26.40 13.04 0.75
CA ILE A 28 -25.62 13.36 -0.47
C ILE A 28 -25.23 14.83 -0.51
N GLN A 29 -26.14 15.74 -0.13
CA GLN A 29 -25.85 17.18 -0.04
C GLN A 29 -24.79 17.48 1.03
N PHE A 30 -24.88 16.83 2.19
CA PHE A 30 -23.86 16.93 3.23
C PHE A 30 -22.49 16.45 2.72
N TYR A 31 -22.46 15.30 2.03
CA TYR A 31 -21.26 14.78 1.40
C TYR A 31 -20.66 15.77 0.40
N ASN A 32 -21.44 16.31 -0.53
CA ASN A 32 -20.96 17.26 -1.55
C ASN A 32 -20.41 18.54 -0.91
N THR A 33 -21.09 19.05 0.11
CA THR A 33 -20.63 20.24 0.86
C THR A 33 -19.26 20.02 1.46
N TRP A 34 -19.04 18.86 2.10
CA TRP A 34 -17.75 18.55 2.72
C TRP A 34 -16.68 18.15 1.71
N ARG A 35 -17.05 17.52 0.59
CA ARG A 35 -16.14 17.25 -0.51
C ARG A 35 -15.46 18.52 -1.02
N GLU A 36 -16.19 19.63 -1.10
CA GLU A 36 -15.63 20.92 -1.52
C GLU A 36 -14.87 21.62 -0.39
N LYS A 37 -15.40 21.60 0.84
CA LYS A 37 -14.86 22.38 1.96
C LYS A 37 -13.73 21.73 2.73
N HIS A 38 -13.49 20.43 2.56
CA HIS A 38 -12.58 19.69 3.44
C HIS A 38 -11.15 20.24 3.44
N HIS A 39 -10.66 20.80 2.32
CA HIS A 39 -9.33 21.41 2.24
C HIS A 39 -9.15 22.65 3.13
N ALA A 40 -10.25 23.28 3.58
CA ALA A 40 -10.21 24.43 4.48
C ALA A 40 -10.18 24.04 5.97
N LEU A 41 -10.32 22.76 6.29
CA LEU A 41 -10.23 22.28 7.66
C LEU A 41 -8.78 22.30 8.15
N PRO A 42 -8.53 22.52 9.45
CA PRO A 42 -7.19 22.45 10.03
C PRO A 42 -6.67 21.01 10.16
N TYR A 43 -7.40 20.02 9.63
CA TYR A 43 -7.08 18.60 9.64
C TYR A 43 -7.57 17.94 8.35
N GLY A 44 -6.91 16.87 7.93
CA GLY A 44 -7.34 16.08 6.76
C GLY A 44 -8.52 15.17 7.09
N ILE A 45 -9.44 15.03 6.14
CA ILE A 45 -10.50 14.02 6.15
C ILE A 45 -10.58 13.37 4.77
N ASP A 46 -10.96 12.10 4.72
CA ASP A 46 -11.06 11.27 3.52
C ASP A 46 -12.51 10.98 3.10
N GLY A 47 -13.48 11.57 3.80
CA GLY A 47 -14.91 11.39 3.54
C GLY A 47 -15.78 11.76 4.73
N VAL A 48 -17.00 11.23 4.74
CA VAL A 48 -17.95 11.36 5.84
C VAL A 48 -18.43 9.98 6.29
N VAL A 49 -18.84 9.84 7.54
CA VAL A 49 -19.44 8.60 8.04
C VAL A 49 -20.95 8.77 8.13
N VAL A 50 -21.69 7.93 7.42
CA VAL A 50 -23.15 7.89 7.47
C VAL A 50 -23.55 6.80 8.46
N LYS A 51 -24.39 7.13 9.44
CA LYS A 51 -24.89 6.18 10.46
C LYS A 51 -26.40 6.30 10.59
N VAL A 52 -27.06 5.17 10.80
CA VAL A 52 -28.47 5.14 11.23
C VAL A 52 -28.56 5.76 12.62
N ASP A 53 -29.41 6.78 12.80
CA ASP A 53 -29.48 7.53 14.06
C ASP A 53 -30.20 6.75 15.18
N ASN A 54 -31.12 5.85 14.83
CA ASN A 54 -31.90 5.08 15.80
C ASN A 54 -31.11 3.89 16.36
N ILE A 55 -30.82 3.92 17.67
CA ILE A 55 -30.03 2.91 18.38
C ILE A 55 -30.66 1.52 18.34
N SER A 56 -31.99 1.41 18.49
CA SER A 56 -32.69 0.11 18.43
C SER A 56 -32.50 -0.56 17.06
N ILE A 57 -32.51 0.22 15.97
CA ILE A 57 -32.21 -0.29 14.63
C ILE A 57 -30.75 -0.73 14.54
N GLN A 58 -29.80 0.05 15.08
CA GLN A 58 -28.38 -0.34 15.09
C GLN A 58 -28.17 -1.69 15.78
N GLN A 59 -28.80 -1.90 16.93
CA GLN A 59 -28.74 -3.16 17.68
C GLN A 59 -29.35 -4.32 16.91
N ALA A 60 -30.49 -4.10 16.24
CA ALA A 60 -31.18 -5.13 15.47
C ALA A 60 -30.39 -5.58 14.23
N VAL A 61 -29.76 -4.65 13.49
CA VAL A 61 -28.98 -5.01 12.30
C VAL A 61 -27.59 -5.54 12.64
N GLY A 62 -27.00 -5.10 13.76
CA GLY A 62 -25.75 -5.63 14.30
C GLY A 62 -24.53 -5.40 13.40
N TYR A 63 -23.60 -6.36 13.46
CA TYR A 63 -22.27 -6.29 12.86
C TYR A 63 -22.01 -7.48 11.94
N THR A 64 -21.12 -7.28 10.97
CA THR A 64 -20.43 -8.37 10.27
C THR A 64 -19.17 -8.75 11.06
N ALA A 65 -18.38 -9.72 10.56
CA ALA A 65 -17.10 -10.07 11.17
C ALA A 65 -16.09 -8.91 11.26
N LYS A 66 -16.27 -7.83 10.48
CA LYS A 66 -15.29 -6.74 10.37
C LYS A 66 -15.87 -5.32 10.51
N ALA A 67 -17.18 -5.12 10.36
CA ALA A 67 -17.78 -3.78 10.29
C ALA A 67 -19.25 -3.74 10.74
N PRO A 68 -19.75 -2.61 11.28
CA PRO A 68 -21.17 -2.41 11.59
C PRO A 68 -22.03 -2.42 10.32
N ARG A 69 -23.26 -2.93 10.42
CA ARG A 69 -24.22 -2.89 9.30
C ARG A 69 -25.01 -1.58 9.22
N PHE A 70 -25.01 -0.80 10.29
CA PHE A 70 -25.76 0.45 10.42
C PHE A 70 -24.94 1.70 10.08
N GLY A 71 -23.69 1.54 9.65
CA GLY A 71 -22.82 2.66 9.33
C GLY A 71 -21.86 2.36 8.20
N ILE A 72 -21.57 3.38 7.39
CA ILE A 72 -20.65 3.28 6.25
C ILE A 72 -19.78 4.52 6.16
N ALA A 73 -18.50 4.32 5.81
CA ALA A 73 -17.61 5.40 5.42
C ALA A 73 -17.87 5.75 3.95
N PHE A 74 -18.41 6.94 3.70
CA PHE A 74 -18.64 7.46 2.37
C PHE A 74 -17.45 8.35 1.97
N LYS A 75 -16.44 7.72 1.35
CA LYS A 75 -15.17 8.36 1.00
C LYS A 75 -15.28 9.36 -0.14
N PHE A 76 -14.45 10.40 -0.10
CA PHE A 76 -14.24 11.29 -1.25
C PHE A 76 -13.52 10.54 -2.38
N PRO A 77 -13.67 10.98 -3.64
CA PRO A 77 -12.83 10.47 -4.71
C PRO A 77 -11.37 10.70 -4.34
N ALA A 78 -10.52 9.69 -4.56
CA ALA A 78 -9.10 9.82 -4.30
C ALA A 78 -8.54 10.99 -5.10
N GLU A 79 -7.67 11.79 -4.47
CA GLU A 79 -6.94 12.84 -5.17
C GLU A 79 -6.14 12.20 -6.31
N GLN A 80 -6.26 12.77 -7.51
CA GLN A 80 -5.57 12.30 -8.70
C GLN A 80 -4.56 13.34 -9.15
N ILE A 81 -3.34 12.92 -9.40
CA ILE A 81 -2.29 13.75 -9.99
C ILE A 81 -1.65 13.05 -11.16
N THR A 82 -0.96 13.82 -12.01
CA THR A 82 -0.19 13.25 -13.12
C THR A 82 1.30 13.29 -12.84
N THR A 83 2.02 12.28 -13.28
CA THR A 83 3.50 12.29 -13.29
C THR A 83 4.02 11.42 -14.42
N VAL A 84 5.34 11.40 -14.60
CA VAL A 84 6.02 10.61 -15.64
C VAL A 84 6.56 9.32 -15.05
N VAL A 85 6.37 8.20 -15.74
CA VAL A 85 7.05 6.93 -15.46
C VAL A 85 8.47 7.02 -15.99
N GLU A 86 9.46 7.06 -15.10
CA GLU A 86 10.88 7.18 -15.46
C GLU A 86 11.52 5.82 -15.70
N ASP A 87 11.09 4.79 -14.97
CA ASP A 87 11.55 3.42 -15.14
C ASP A 87 10.52 2.41 -14.59
N ILE A 88 10.63 1.14 -14.95
CA ILE A 88 9.87 0.04 -14.35
C ILE A 88 10.86 -1.00 -13.85
N GLY A 89 11.02 -1.06 -12.53
CA GLY A 89 11.85 -2.04 -11.85
C GLY A 89 11.06 -3.29 -11.46
N LEU A 90 11.76 -4.39 -11.22
CA LEU A 90 11.17 -5.60 -10.66
C LEU A 90 11.66 -5.81 -9.23
N GLN A 91 10.72 -6.09 -8.33
CA GLN A 91 11.00 -6.43 -6.95
C GLN A 91 10.69 -7.91 -6.72
N VAL A 92 11.71 -8.65 -6.27
CA VAL A 92 11.55 -10.05 -5.83
C VAL A 92 11.16 -10.06 -4.35
N GLY A 93 9.96 -10.52 -4.04
CA GLY A 93 9.46 -10.69 -2.68
C GLY A 93 9.99 -11.97 -2.03
N ARG A 94 9.81 -12.09 -0.70
CA ARG A 94 10.29 -13.23 0.13
C ARG A 94 9.94 -14.61 -0.42
N THR A 95 8.77 -14.75 -1.04
CA THR A 95 8.25 -16.02 -1.56
C THR A 95 8.63 -16.26 -3.02
N GLY A 96 9.55 -15.47 -3.58
CA GLY A 96 9.95 -15.53 -4.98
C GLY A 96 8.99 -14.80 -5.93
N VAL A 97 7.88 -14.22 -5.45
CA VAL A 97 6.96 -13.44 -6.29
C VAL A 97 7.67 -12.21 -6.85
N VAL A 98 7.59 -12.02 -8.16
CA VAL A 98 8.19 -10.90 -8.87
C VAL A 98 7.12 -9.85 -9.15
N THR A 99 7.25 -8.69 -8.53
CA THR A 99 6.29 -7.59 -8.64
C THR A 99 6.90 -6.42 -9.41
N PRO A 100 6.27 -5.95 -10.49
CA PRO A 100 6.70 -4.75 -11.18
C PRO A 100 6.35 -3.49 -10.38
N VAL A 101 7.28 -2.54 -10.33
CA VAL A 101 7.17 -1.27 -9.62
C VAL A 101 7.55 -0.15 -10.58
N ALA A 102 6.62 0.78 -10.82
CA ALA A 102 6.90 1.99 -11.56
C ALA A 102 7.74 2.93 -10.69
N HIS A 103 8.88 3.36 -11.21
CA HIS A 103 9.65 4.48 -10.70
C HIS A 103 9.14 5.74 -11.38
N LEU A 104 8.75 6.71 -10.58
CA LEU A 104 8.01 7.88 -11.02
C LEU A 104 8.83 9.12 -10.76
N ARG A 105 8.68 10.12 -11.64
CA ARG A 105 9.13 11.47 -11.30
C ARG A 105 8.46 11.90 -10.00
N PRO A 106 9.22 12.31 -8.96
CA PRO A 106 8.65 12.65 -7.66
C PRO A 106 7.55 13.71 -7.77
N VAL A 107 6.40 13.44 -7.16
CA VAL A 107 5.23 14.32 -7.19
C VAL A 107 4.54 14.36 -5.82
N LEU A 108 4.05 15.53 -5.40
CA LEU A 108 3.29 15.68 -4.16
C LEU A 108 1.84 15.22 -4.38
N LEU A 109 1.38 14.23 -3.62
CA LEU A 109 0.00 13.73 -3.67
C LEU A 109 -0.52 13.51 -2.25
N ALA A 110 -1.64 14.15 -1.90
CA ALA A 110 -2.27 14.05 -0.58
C ALA A 110 -1.23 14.18 0.57
N GLY A 111 -0.43 15.25 0.52
CA GLY A 111 0.55 15.60 1.57
C GLY A 111 1.85 14.79 1.61
N SER A 112 2.07 13.83 0.70
CA SER A 112 3.32 13.05 0.64
C SER A 112 3.93 13.02 -0.75
N ILE A 113 5.27 12.98 -0.83
CA ILE A 113 5.97 12.80 -2.11
C ILE A 113 5.90 11.34 -2.52
N ILE A 114 5.34 11.09 -3.70
CA ILE A 114 5.26 9.78 -4.34
C ILE A 114 6.33 9.69 -5.42
N ALA A 115 7.19 8.68 -5.32
CA ALA A 115 8.22 8.36 -6.32
C ALA A 115 8.15 6.92 -6.83
N ARG A 116 7.27 6.09 -6.25
CA ARG A 116 7.10 4.68 -6.63
C ARG A 116 5.62 4.30 -6.55
N ALA A 117 5.15 3.50 -7.50
CA ALA A 117 3.81 2.90 -7.48
C ALA A 117 3.88 1.44 -7.93
N THR A 118 3.07 0.58 -7.32
CA THR A 118 3.00 -0.82 -7.74
C THR A 118 2.25 -0.93 -9.08
N LEU A 119 2.73 -1.82 -9.95
CA LEU A 119 2.04 -2.22 -11.17
C LEU A 119 1.36 -3.58 -11.00
N HIS A 120 1.36 -4.15 -9.79
CA HIS A 120 0.78 -5.45 -9.42
C HIS A 120 1.39 -6.66 -10.13
N ASN A 121 1.25 -6.77 -11.45
CA ASN A 121 1.70 -7.89 -12.27
C ASN A 121 1.77 -7.50 -13.76
N GLU A 122 2.21 -8.44 -14.61
CA GLU A 122 2.33 -8.22 -16.05
C GLU A 122 0.97 -7.91 -16.73
N ASP A 123 -0.11 -8.57 -16.30
CA ASP A 123 -1.43 -8.37 -16.90
C ASP A 123 -1.92 -6.93 -16.71
N GLN A 124 -1.65 -6.35 -15.54
CA GLN A 124 -1.98 -4.95 -15.26
C GLN A 124 -1.14 -3.99 -16.12
N ILE A 125 0.14 -4.27 -16.33
CA ILE A 125 0.99 -3.49 -17.27
C ILE A 125 0.37 -3.50 -18.67
N LYS A 126 -0.03 -4.68 -19.15
CA LYS A 126 -0.68 -4.86 -20.47
C LYS A 126 -2.04 -4.17 -20.53
N ARG A 127 -2.85 -4.29 -19.48
CA ARG A 127 -4.19 -3.67 -19.38
C ARG A 127 -4.11 -2.14 -19.43
N LEU A 128 -3.12 -1.56 -18.75
CA LEU A 128 -2.87 -0.12 -18.76
C LEU A 128 -2.08 0.35 -19.99
N ASP A 129 -1.42 -0.57 -20.69
CA ASP A 129 -0.38 -0.31 -21.70
C ASP A 129 0.65 0.71 -21.19
N VAL A 130 1.09 0.59 -19.94
CA VAL A 130 2.05 1.53 -19.35
C VAL A 130 3.45 1.32 -19.91
N ARG A 131 4.12 2.42 -20.26
CA ARG A 131 5.46 2.41 -20.86
C ARG A 131 6.38 3.38 -20.13
N ILE A 132 7.68 3.10 -20.18
CA ILE A 132 8.69 4.04 -19.72
C ILE A 132 8.59 5.33 -20.56
N GLY A 133 8.52 6.47 -19.88
CA GLY A 133 8.30 7.80 -20.44
C GLY A 133 6.83 8.25 -20.53
N ASP A 134 5.86 7.38 -20.22
CA ASP A 134 4.46 7.78 -20.23
C ASP A 134 4.12 8.77 -19.11
N THR A 135 3.20 9.68 -19.39
CA THR A 135 2.51 10.44 -18.35
C THR A 135 1.32 9.63 -17.85
N VAL A 136 1.26 9.38 -16.54
CA VAL A 136 0.26 8.54 -15.89
C VAL A 136 -0.54 9.32 -14.86
N ILE A 137 -1.79 8.90 -14.66
CA ILE A 137 -2.64 9.37 -13.56
C ILE A 137 -2.39 8.46 -12.34
N LEU A 138 -2.03 9.08 -11.22
CA LEU A 138 -1.81 8.45 -9.93
C LEU A 138 -2.89 8.83 -8.94
N GLN A 139 -3.24 7.89 -8.07
CA GLN A 139 -4.04 8.14 -6.89
C GLN A 139 -3.53 7.31 -5.71
N LYS A 140 -3.99 7.62 -4.49
CA LYS A 140 -3.80 6.73 -3.33
C LYS A 140 -5.03 5.86 -3.11
N ALA A 141 -4.87 4.55 -3.21
CA ALA A 141 -5.87 3.60 -2.74
C ALA A 141 -5.96 3.67 -1.21
N GLY A 142 -7.14 4.03 -0.69
CA GLY A 142 -7.39 4.11 0.75
C GLY A 142 -6.45 5.05 1.50
N ASP A 143 -6.04 6.16 0.86
CA ASP A 143 -5.17 7.22 1.39
C ASP A 143 -3.72 6.83 1.69
N VAL A 144 -3.31 5.59 1.38
CA VAL A 144 -1.98 5.07 1.75
C VAL A 144 -1.18 4.60 0.54
N ILE A 145 -1.74 3.74 -0.31
CA ILE A 145 -0.96 3.01 -1.33
C ILE A 145 -1.08 3.70 -2.69
N PRO A 146 0.02 4.23 -3.27
CA PRO A 146 -0.04 4.84 -4.60
C PRO A 146 -0.25 3.79 -5.69
N GLU A 147 -1.22 4.05 -6.57
CA GLU A 147 -1.55 3.20 -7.72
C GLU A 147 -1.69 4.03 -9.00
N ILE A 148 -1.32 3.43 -10.13
CA ILE A 148 -1.51 4.01 -11.46
C ILE A 148 -2.91 3.65 -11.95
N VAL A 149 -3.73 4.69 -12.20
CA VAL A 149 -5.11 4.56 -12.67
C VAL A 149 -5.16 4.32 -14.17
N SER A 150 -4.43 5.16 -14.93
CA SER A 150 -4.42 5.13 -16.39
C SER A 150 -3.21 5.88 -16.96
N VAL A 151 -2.95 5.65 -18.25
CA VAL A 151 -1.97 6.40 -19.03
C VAL A 151 -2.68 7.52 -19.79
N LEU A 152 -2.11 8.72 -19.78
CA LEU A 152 -2.53 9.83 -20.64
C LEU A 152 -1.98 9.65 -22.05
N LEU A 153 -2.65 8.82 -22.85
CA LEU A 153 -2.26 8.49 -24.22
C LEU A 153 -1.99 9.72 -25.13
N PRO A 154 -2.76 10.83 -25.05
CA PRO A 154 -2.46 12.02 -25.85
C PRO A 154 -1.09 12.66 -25.57
N LEU A 155 -0.54 12.42 -24.38
CA LEU A 155 0.77 12.93 -23.95
C LEU A 155 1.90 11.90 -24.16
N ARG A 156 1.59 10.73 -24.73
CA ARG A 156 2.58 9.67 -24.93
C ARG A 156 3.68 10.12 -25.90
N PRO A 157 4.96 10.05 -25.49
CA PRO A 157 6.07 10.32 -26.40
C PRO A 157 6.11 9.31 -27.55
N LYS A 158 6.45 9.79 -28.76
CA LYS A 158 6.48 8.97 -30.00
C LYS A 158 7.44 7.77 -29.96
N LYS A 159 8.44 7.76 -29.09
CA LYS A 159 9.50 6.74 -29.01
C LYS A 159 9.33 5.73 -27.87
N THR A 160 8.19 5.73 -27.17
CA THR A 160 7.91 4.75 -26.11
C THR A 160 7.71 3.34 -26.68
N LYS A 161 8.22 2.32 -25.97
CA LYS A 161 8.06 0.91 -26.34
C LYS A 161 7.19 0.20 -25.31
N PRO A 162 6.34 -0.76 -25.71
CA PRO A 162 5.65 -1.63 -24.76
C PRO A 162 6.65 -2.29 -23.81
N TYR A 163 6.33 -2.31 -22.52
CA TYR A 163 7.16 -2.99 -21.54
C TYR A 163 7.11 -4.50 -21.77
N GLN A 164 8.27 -5.14 -21.89
CA GLN A 164 8.39 -6.59 -21.98
C GLN A 164 8.84 -7.13 -20.64
N PHE A 165 8.04 -8.03 -20.07
CA PHE A 165 8.43 -8.69 -18.83
C PHE A 165 9.65 -9.59 -19.10
N PRO A 166 10.76 -9.42 -18.38
CA PRO A 166 11.97 -10.20 -18.62
C PRO A 166 11.78 -11.66 -18.21
N LYS A 167 12.61 -12.55 -18.77
CA LYS A 167 12.65 -13.97 -18.41
C LYS A 167 13.60 -14.28 -17.24
N PHE A 168 14.45 -13.32 -16.89
CA PHE A 168 15.47 -13.44 -15.87
C PHE A 168 15.46 -12.19 -14.99
N VAL A 169 15.57 -12.38 -13.67
CA VAL A 169 15.51 -11.29 -12.69
C VAL A 169 16.62 -11.46 -11.67
N ALA A 170 17.44 -10.42 -11.52
CA ALA A 170 18.44 -10.36 -10.48
C ALA A 170 17.75 -10.46 -9.09
N GLY A 171 18.20 -11.41 -8.27
CA GLY A 171 17.60 -11.70 -6.96
C GLY A 171 16.82 -13.02 -6.89
N CYS A 172 16.49 -13.62 -8.02
CA CYS A 172 16.11 -15.03 -8.08
C CYS A 172 17.35 -15.94 -7.94
N GLY A 173 17.17 -17.18 -7.51
CA GLY A 173 18.25 -18.16 -7.39
C GLY A 173 18.66 -18.73 -8.76
N GLY A 174 19.69 -19.58 -8.76
CA GLY A 174 20.15 -20.27 -9.97
C GLY A 174 20.60 -19.30 -11.05
N ASP A 175 20.06 -19.46 -12.27
CA ASP A 175 20.30 -18.57 -13.42
C ASP A 175 19.44 -17.30 -13.41
N GLY A 176 18.63 -17.10 -12.36
CA GLY A 176 17.70 -15.99 -12.23
C GLY A 176 16.39 -16.16 -13.01
N SER A 177 16.12 -17.36 -13.53
CA SER A 177 14.90 -17.64 -14.29
C SER A 177 13.63 -17.42 -13.48
N ILE A 178 12.61 -16.91 -14.16
CA ILE A 178 11.26 -16.74 -13.61
C ILE A 178 10.26 -17.51 -14.46
N GLU A 179 9.22 -18.00 -13.79
CA GLU A 179 8.10 -18.69 -14.41
C GLU A 179 6.78 -18.08 -13.98
N ARG A 180 5.76 -18.31 -14.79
CA ARG A 180 4.37 -17.98 -14.47
C ARG A 180 3.57 -19.27 -14.57
N ILE A 181 3.13 -19.77 -13.42
CA ILE A 181 2.34 -21.00 -13.34
C ILE A 181 1.02 -20.80 -14.08
N PRO A 182 0.57 -21.78 -14.91
CA PRO A 182 -0.72 -21.68 -15.60
C PRO A 182 -1.86 -21.39 -14.63
N GLY A 183 -2.62 -20.33 -14.90
CA GLY A 183 -3.73 -19.88 -14.03
C GLY A 183 -3.34 -18.82 -12.98
N GLU A 184 -2.05 -18.57 -12.74
CA GLU A 184 -1.60 -17.47 -11.89
C GLU A 184 -1.37 -16.18 -12.69
N ALA A 185 -1.61 -15.04 -12.05
CA ALA A 185 -1.32 -13.72 -12.62
C ALA A 185 0.13 -13.27 -12.42
N VAL A 186 0.84 -13.88 -11.46
CA VAL A 186 2.14 -13.43 -10.99
C VAL A 186 3.28 -14.29 -11.54
N TYR A 187 4.43 -13.66 -11.77
CA TYR A 187 5.67 -14.37 -12.01
C TYR A 187 6.34 -14.73 -10.68
N ARG A 188 7.08 -15.83 -10.67
CA ARG A 188 7.85 -16.32 -9.53
C ARG A 188 9.23 -16.76 -9.97
N CYS A 189 10.22 -16.61 -9.09
CA CYS A 189 11.52 -17.24 -9.26
C CYS A 189 11.36 -18.77 -9.33
N VAL A 190 12.01 -19.41 -10.30
CA VAL A 190 12.05 -20.88 -10.43
C VAL A 190 12.85 -21.49 -9.28
N VAL A 191 13.97 -20.86 -8.92
CA VAL A 191 14.85 -21.26 -7.83
C VAL A 191 14.70 -20.26 -6.69
N LEU A 192 14.37 -20.75 -5.49
CA LEU A 192 14.07 -19.94 -4.30
C LEU A 192 15.27 -19.76 -3.37
N GLU A 193 16.39 -20.35 -3.76
CA GLU A 193 17.69 -20.32 -3.12
C GLU A 193 18.55 -19.21 -3.77
N SER A 194 18.41 -17.99 -3.27
CA SER A 194 19.31 -16.87 -3.57
C SER A 194 19.67 -16.14 -2.29
N ASP A 195 20.80 -15.44 -2.30
CA ASP A 195 21.20 -14.59 -1.15
C ASP A 195 20.13 -13.53 -0.85
N HIS A 196 19.58 -12.92 -1.89
CA HIS A 196 18.48 -11.96 -1.77
C HIS A 196 17.23 -12.56 -1.08
N LEU A 197 16.78 -13.74 -1.53
CA LEU A 197 15.61 -14.39 -0.93
C LEU A 197 15.89 -14.88 0.49
N ARG A 198 17.13 -15.32 0.77
CA ARG A 198 17.59 -15.69 2.12
C ARG A 198 17.49 -14.50 3.08
N ARG A 199 18.03 -13.34 2.67
CA ARG A 199 17.89 -12.07 3.42
C ARG A 199 16.43 -11.71 3.67
N GLN A 200 15.59 -11.73 2.63
CA GLN A 200 14.16 -11.43 2.76
C GLN A 200 13.42 -12.39 3.70
N LYS A 201 13.79 -13.67 3.73
CA LYS A 201 13.25 -14.66 4.68
C LYS A 201 13.65 -14.31 6.12
N LEU A 202 14.92 -13.94 6.36
CA LEU A 202 15.43 -13.55 7.67
C LEU A 202 14.85 -12.23 8.16
N TYR A 203 14.70 -11.22 7.30
CA TYR A 203 14.05 -9.96 7.67
C TYR A 203 12.62 -10.18 8.15
N TYR A 204 11.88 -11.07 7.48
CA TYR A 204 10.55 -11.42 7.95
C TYR A 204 10.58 -12.20 9.25
N PHE A 205 11.51 -13.15 9.39
CA PHE A 205 11.65 -13.97 10.59
C PHE A 205 11.78 -13.10 11.85
N VAL A 206 12.63 -12.07 11.81
CA VAL A 206 12.81 -11.14 12.95
C VAL A 206 11.69 -10.10 13.11
N SER A 207 10.83 -9.94 12.10
CA SER A 207 9.79 -8.89 12.10
C SER A 207 8.72 -9.08 13.17
N LYS A 208 7.99 -8.00 13.45
CA LYS A 208 6.85 -7.97 14.39
C LYS A 208 5.75 -9.00 14.10
N HIS A 209 5.60 -9.42 12.85
CA HIS A 209 4.58 -10.37 12.43
C HIS A 209 5.03 -11.84 12.49
N ALA A 210 6.28 -12.09 12.90
CA ALA A 210 6.82 -13.43 13.08
C ALA A 210 7.38 -13.57 14.50
N PHE A 211 8.70 -13.68 14.68
CA PHE A 211 9.31 -13.91 15.99
C PHE A 211 9.42 -12.62 16.84
N ASN A 212 9.19 -11.44 16.26
CA ASN A 212 9.23 -10.14 16.93
C ASN A 212 10.49 -9.94 17.78
N ILE A 213 11.66 -10.02 17.13
CA ILE A 213 12.95 -9.88 17.80
C ILE A 213 13.33 -8.39 17.81
N ASP A 214 13.05 -7.74 18.93
CA ASP A 214 13.34 -6.32 19.10
C ASP A 214 14.83 -6.04 18.99
N GLY A 215 15.18 -4.93 18.34
CA GLY A 215 16.56 -4.50 18.14
C GLY A 215 17.27 -5.15 16.95
N ILE A 216 16.72 -6.20 16.32
CA ILE A 216 17.32 -6.84 15.14
C ILE A 216 16.50 -6.47 13.88
N GLY A 217 16.98 -5.47 13.14
CA GLY A 217 16.40 -5.02 11.88
C GLY A 217 17.17 -5.50 10.64
N PRO A 218 16.71 -5.15 9.42
CA PRO A 218 17.35 -5.57 8.16
C PRO A 218 18.85 -5.27 8.09
N LYS A 219 19.28 -4.09 8.57
CA LYS A 219 20.69 -3.70 8.58
C LYS A 219 21.58 -4.62 9.43
N ILE A 220 21.08 -5.08 10.57
CA ILE A 220 21.83 -5.98 11.46
C ILE A 220 21.87 -7.39 10.87
N ILE A 221 20.75 -7.85 10.30
CA ILE A 221 20.72 -9.12 9.57
C ILE A 221 21.71 -9.09 8.41
N ASP A 222 21.78 -7.99 7.66
CA ASP A 222 22.74 -7.84 6.57
C ASP A 222 24.18 -7.93 7.08
N ALA A 223 24.51 -7.18 8.13
CA ALA A 223 25.84 -7.21 8.73
C ALA A 223 26.23 -8.62 9.24
N LEU A 224 25.31 -9.32 9.91
CA LEU A 224 25.55 -10.69 10.38
C LEU A 224 25.75 -11.70 9.24
N LEU A 225 25.00 -11.54 8.14
CA LEU A 225 25.15 -12.39 6.95
C LEU A 225 26.45 -12.09 6.20
N ASP A 226 26.79 -10.81 6.07
CA ASP A 226 28.00 -10.35 5.36
C ASP A 226 29.28 -10.75 6.11
N ALA A 227 29.22 -10.80 7.45
CA ALA A 227 30.28 -11.31 8.32
C ALA A 227 30.29 -12.85 8.44
N GLU A 228 29.39 -13.55 7.73
CA GLU A 228 29.21 -15.01 7.79
C GLU A 228 28.94 -15.57 9.21
N ILE A 229 28.49 -14.72 10.14
CA ILE A 229 28.13 -15.09 11.53
C ILE A 229 26.85 -15.93 11.54
N ILE A 230 25.90 -15.60 10.66
CA ILE A 230 24.67 -16.39 10.47
C ILE A 230 24.54 -16.82 9.01
N THR A 231 23.94 -17.98 8.80
CA THR A 231 23.54 -18.48 7.47
C THR A 231 22.04 -18.78 7.46
N HIS A 232 21.52 -19.26 8.59
CA HIS A 232 20.15 -19.68 8.78
C HIS A 232 19.47 -18.94 9.93
N HIS A 233 18.15 -19.06 10.00
CA HIS A 233 17.35 -18.38 11.02
C HIS A 233 17.62 -18.89 12.45
N PHE A 234 18.05 -20.15 12.59
CA PHE A 234 18.37 -20.72 13.90
C PHE A 234 19.69 -20.23 14.48
N ASP A 235 20.64 -19.78 13.64
CA ASP A 235 21.94 -19.26 14.09
C ASP A 235 21.79 -17.98 14.93
N LEU A 236 20.69 -17.24 14.74
CA LEU A 236 20.35 -16.07 15.57
C LEU A 236 20.20 -16.42 17.06
N PHE A 237 19.81 -17.65 17.39
CA PHE A 237 19.65 -18.09 18.79
C PHE A 237 20.95 -18.57 19.42
N THR A 238 22.01 -18.74 18.62
CA THR A 238 23.35 -19.11 19.07
C THR A 238 24.34 -17.95 19.03
N CYS A 239 23.94 -16.80 18.47
CA CYS A 239 24.75 -15.59 18.45
C CYS A 239 25.07 -15.13 19.88
N THR A 240 26.34 -14.82 20.09
CA THR A 240 26.88 -14.29 21.34
C THR A 240 26.92 -12.76 21.31
N LYS A 241 27.16 -12.14 22.46
CA LYS A 241 27.30 -10.68 22.53
C LYS A 241 28.50 -10.20 21.73
N GLU A 242 29.57 -10.99 21.73
CA GLU A 242 30.83 -10.74 21.04
C GLU A 242 30.62 -10.65 19.53
N ASP A 243 29.76 -11.52 18.96
CA ASP A 243 29.41 -11.52 17.55
C ASP A 243 28.82 -10.16 17.13
N PHE A 244 27.89 -9.60 17.93
CA PHE A 244 27.31 -8.28 17.64
C PHE A 244 28.28 -7.12 17.85
N LEU A 245 29.25 -7.25 18.76
CA LEU A 245 30.27 -6.21 19.00
C LEU A 245 31.33 -6.15 17.89
N SER A 246 31.43 -7.20 17.07
CA SER A 246 32.38 -7.29 15.96
C SER A 246 31.89 -6.66 14.63
N LEU A 247 30.61 -6.24 14.57
CA LEU A 247 29.95 -5.60 13.42
C LEU A 247 30.11 -4.08 13.42
#